data_AF-A0A9D2MZM2-F1
#
_entry.id   AF-A0A9D2MZM2-F1
#
_cell.length_a   1.000
_cell.length_b   1.000
_cell.length_c   1.000
_cell.angle_alpha   90.00
_cell.angle_beta   90.00
_cell.angle_gamma   90.00
#
_symmetry.space_group_name_H-M   'P 1'
#
loop_
_entity.id
_entity.type
_entity.pdbx_description
1 polymer ?
#
loop_
_entity_poly.entity_id
_entity_poly.type
_entity_poly.pdbx_seq_one_letter_code
_entity_poly.pdbx_strand_id
1 'polypeptide(L)'
;MINGSFFIISIVWILYGIAGRSGIMLVPKKCRGYVWTEDWKHSMGTAYLLLGVPWLLFGLACRALSLDLGWGESCVILLVLASPSFIYGCVIDRKYKRLRDKD
;
A
#
# COMPACT_ATOMS: atom_id res chain seq x y z
N MET A 1 -15.85 9.73 16.27
CA MET A 1 -14.37 9.87 16.53
C MET A 1 -13.58 8.92 15.65
N ILE A 2 -13.00 9.39 14.55
CA ILE A 2 -12.02 8.63 13.78
C ILE A 2 -10.77 8.52 14.65
N ASN A 3 -10.53 7.31 15.17
CA ASN A 3 -9.41 7.03 16.06
C ASN A 3 -8.10 7.36 15.33
N GLY A 4 -7.26 8.21 15.94
CA GLY A 4 -5.98 8.65 15.37
C GLY A 4 -5.06 7.50 14.90
N SER A 5 -5.32 6.27 15.38
CA SER A 5 -4.72 5.02 14.90
C SER A 5 -4.74 4.84 13.38
N PHE A 6 -5.86 5.12 12.69
CA PHE A 6 -5.93 4.97 11.23
C PHE A 6 -5.02 5.98 10.50
N PHE A 7 -4.88 7.18 11.07
CA PHE A 7 -4.02 8.22 10.54
C PHE A 7 -2.54 7.83 10.67
N ILE A 8 -2.15 7.30 11.84
CA ILE A 8 -0.79 6.80 12.08
C ILE A 8 -0.46 5.64 11.13
N ILE A 9 -1.37 4.67 10.99
CA ILE A 9 -1.19 3.53 10.08
C ILE A 9 -1.00 4.01 8.63
N SER A 10 -1.79 5.00 8.19
CA SER A 10 -1.68 5.56 6.84
C SER A 10 -0.31 6.20 6.58
N ILE A 11 0.21 6.97 7.54
CA ILE A 11 1.55 7.57 7.45
C ILE A 11 2.63 6.49 7.34
N VAL A 12 2.53 5.43 8.14
CA VAL A 12 3.48 4.30 8.09
C VAL A 12 3.49 3.66 6.70
N TRP A 13 2.32 3.41 6.10
CA TRP A 13 2.24 2.87 4.74
C TRP A 13 2.83 3.80 3.68
N ILE A 14 2.62 5.12 3.82
CA ILE A 14 3.21 6.11 2.91
C ILE A 14 4.73 6.10 3.01
N LEU A 15 5.28 6.16 4.22
CA LEU A 15 6.74 6.11 4.44
C LEU A 15 7.33 4.81 3.90
N TYR A 16 6.66 3.68 4.12
CA TYR A 16 7.08 2.39 3.60
C TYR A 16 7.02 2.32 2.07
N GLY A 17 5.99 2.92 1.46
CA GLY A 17 5.88 3.02 0.01
C GLY A 17 6.96 3.92 -0.62
N ILE A 18 7.32 5.02 0.04
CA ILE A 18 8.46 5.86 -0.35
C ILE A 18 9.76 5.06 -0.25
N ALA A 19 9.98 4.34 0.85
CA ALA A 19 11.15 3.47 1.02
C ALA A 19 11.23 2.38 -0.07
N GLY A 20 10.09 1.81 -0.48
CA GLY A 20 9.99 0.89 -1.61
C GLY A 20 10.39 1.52 -2.94
N ARG A 21 9.95 2.76 -3.20
CA ARG A 21 10.39 3.53 -4.38
C ARG A 21 11.86 3.93 -4.34
N SER A 22 12.47 4.05 -3.17
CA SER A 22 13.91 4.31 -3.04
C SER A 22 14.77 3.05 -3.06
N GLY A 23 14.17 1.86 -3.22
CA GLY A 23 14.91 0.59 -3.27
C GLY A 23 15.38 0.06 -1.90
N ILE A 24 14.99 0.71 -0.79
CA ILE A 24 15.41 0.41 0.59
C ILE A 24 14.55 -0.70 1.22
N MET A 25 13.50 -1.15 0.53
CA MET A 25 12.58 -2.16 1.05
C MET A 25 13.24 -3.54 1.25
N LEU A 26 12.86 -4.21 2.33
CA LEU A 26 13.27 -5.59 2.64
C LEU A 26 12.80 -6.55 1.54
N VAL A 27 13.75 -7.03 0.74
CA VAL A 27 13.49 -7.99 -0.34
C VAL A 27 13.37 -9.40 0.25
N PRO A 28 12.24 -10.11 0.01
CA PRO A 28 12.11 -11.50 0.42
C PRO A 28 13.05 -12.41 -0.38
N LYS A 29 13.50 -13.51 0.22
CA LYS A 29 14.46 -14.45 -0.41
C LYS A 29 14.04 -14.90 -1.81
N LYS A 30 12.73 -15.04 -2.05
CA LYS A 30 12.11 -15.43 -3.33
C LYS A 30 12.35 -14.47 -4.50
N CYS A 31 12.77 -13.23 -4.21
CA CYS A 31 12.99 -12.17 -5.19
C CYS A 31 14.42 -11.64 -5.12
N ARG A 32 15.34 -12.27 -4.37
CA ARG A 32 16.71 -11.78 -4.20
C ARG A 32 17.60 -12.34 -5.29
N GLY A 33 18.43 -11.50 -5.90
CA GLY A 33 19.46 -11.91 -6.87
C GLY A 33 19.03 -11.88 -8.34
N TYR A 34 17.79 -11.48 -8.62
CA TYR A 34 17.31 -11.31 -9.99
C TYR A 34 17.51 -9.87 -10.49
N VAL A 35 17.71 -9.69 -11.80
CA VAL A 35 17.86 -8.35 -12.41
C VAL A 35 16.58 -7.52 -12.22
N TRP A 36 15.42 -8.16 -12.24
CA TRP A 36 14.10 -7.53 -12.06
C TRP A 36 13.76 -7.17 -10.60
N THR A 37 14.66 -7.43 -9.64
CA THR A 37 14.42 -7.19 -8.20
C THR A 37 14.19 -5.71 -7.89
N GLU A 38 14.93 -4.82 -8.55
CA GLU A 38 14.75 -3.37 -8.37
C GLU A 38 13.37 -2.93 -8.87
N ASP A 39 12.97 -3.36 -10.06
CA ASP A 39 11.64 -3.06 -10.62
C ASP A 39 10.52 -3.58 -9.71
N TRP A 40 10.69 -4.76 -9.11
CA TRP A 40 9.76 -5.31 -8.14
C TRP A 40 9.65 -4.42 -6.90
N LYS A 41 10.78 -3.93 -6.36
CA LYS A 41 10.79 -3.01 -5.19
C LYS A 41 10.05 -1.71 -5.50
N HIS A 42 10.32 -1.08 -6.65
CA HIS A 42 9.60 0.13 -7.07
C HIS A 42 8.10 -0.12 -7.20
N SER A 43 7.73 -1.24 -7.82
CA SER A 43 6.32 -1.63 -8.01
C SER A 43 5.62 -1.86 -6.67
N MET A 44 6.26 -2.55 -5.72
CA MET A 44 5.72 -2.74 -4.37
C MET A 44 5.63 -1.42 -3.60
N GLY A 45 6.60 -0.53 -3.74
CA GLY A 45 6.53 0.83 -3.18
C GLY A 45 5.27 1.59 -3.64
N THR A 46 4.95 1.51 -4.93
CA THR A 46 3.71 2.08 -5.47
C THR A 46 2.45 1.40 -4.89
N ALA A 47 2.48 0.09 -4.64
CA ALA A 47 1.36 -0.61 -4.01
C ALA A 47 1.07 -0.08 -2.60
N TYR A 48 2.10 0.16 -1.79
CA TYR A 48 1.94 0.73 -0.45
C TYR A 48 1.52 2.20 -0.46
N LEU A 49 1.99 2.98 -1.44
CA LEU A 49 1.51 4.36 -1.65
C LEU A 49 0.02 4.37 -2.01
N LEU A 50 -0.42 3.47 -2.90
CA LEU A 50 -1.83 3.27 -3.24
C LEU A 50 -2.69 2.83 -2.05
N LEU A 51 -2.09 2.30 -0.99
CA LEU A 51 -2.79 1.96 0.24
C LEU A 51 -2.86 3.16 1.21
N GLY A 52 -1.70 3.77 1.48
CA GLY A 52 -1.58 4.80 2.51
C GLY A 52 -2.16 6.16 2.10
N VAL A 53 -1.99 6.57 0.83
CA VAL A 53 -2.47 7.88 0.36
C VAL A 53 -4.00 7.98 0.43
N PRO A 54 -4.78 7.01 -0.09
CA PRO A 54 -6.24 7.11 -0.02
C PRO A 54 -6.77 7.05 1.40
N TRP A 55 -6.13 6.28 2.30
CA TRP A 55 -6.50 6.23 3.71
C TRP A 55 -6.22 7.56 4.43
N LEU A 56 -5.10 8.22 4.13
CA LEU A 56 -4.77 9.53 4.69
C LEU A 56 -5.73 10.61 4.19
N LEU A 57 -6.04 10.62 2.88
CA LEU A 57 -7.01 11.54 2.29
C LEU A 57 -8.41 11.35 2.89
N PHE A 58 -8.84 10.10 3.10
CA PHE A 58 -10.11 9.80 3.74
C PHE A 58 -10.16 10.35 5.18
N GLY A 59 -9.10 10.15 5.97
CA GLY A 59 -9.01 10.71 7.32
C GLY A 59 -9.03 12.24 7.33
N LEU A 60 -8.35 12.89 6.39
CA LEU A 60 -8.36 14.34 6.23
C LEU A 60 -9.75 14.86 5.83
N ALA A 61 -10.40 14.19 4.87
CA ALA A 61 -11.73 14.56 4.37
C ALA A 61 -12.79 14.45 5.46
N CYS A 62 -12.77 13.37 6.25
CA CYS A 62 -13.71 13.23 7.35
C CYS A 62 -13.53 14.31 8.42
N ARG A 63 -12.27 14.72 8.70
CA ARG A 63 -11.98 15.82 9.62
C ARG A 63 -12.40 17.17 9.05
N ALA A 64 -12.19 17.41 7.77
CA ALA A 64 -12.54 18.67 7.10
C ALA A 64 -14.05 18.85 6.95
N LEU A 65 -14.79 17.77 6.72
CA LEU A 65 -16.23 17.77 6.51
C LEU A 65 -17.04 17.48 7.78
N SER A 66 -16.38 17.32 8.93
CA SER A 66 -17.01 16.91 10.20
C SER A 66 -17.93 15.70 10.04
N LEU A 67 -17.51 14.73 9.20
CA LEU A 67 -18.26 13.49 8.99
C LEU A 67 -18.08 12.58 10.21
N ASP A 68 -19.14 12.45 11.00
CA ASP A 68 -19.20 11.45 12.06
C ASP A 68 -19.65 10.10 11.47
N LEU A 69 -18.68 9.41 10.89
CA LEU A 69 -18.86 8.02 10.48
C LEU A 69 -18.67 7.10 11.70
N GLY A 70 -19.54 6.11 11.81
CA GLY A 70 -19.37 5.00 12.71
C GLY A 70 -18.10 4.21 12.37
N TRP A 71 -17.62 3.44 13.35
CA TRP A 71 -16.41 2.62 13.19
C TRP A 71 -16.57 1.58 12.06
N GLY A 72 -17.76 0.97 11.95
CA GLY A 72 -18.06 0.00 10.89
C GLY A 72 -18.00 0.60 9.48
N GLU A 73 -18.61 1.76 9.28
CA GLU A 73 -18.64 2.46 7.97
C GLU A 73 -17.23 2.88 7.56
N SER A 74 -16.46 3.41 8.52
CA SER A 74 -15.06 3.77 8.31
C SER A 74 -14.23 2.56 7.85
N CYS A 75 -14.39 1.40 8.51
CA CYS A 75 -13.68 0.17 8.14
C CYS A 75 -14.05 -0.31 6.73
N VAL A 76 -15.34 -0.28 6.36
CA VAL A 76 -15.79 -0.68 5.01
C VAL A 76 -15.19 0.24 3.95
N ILE A 77 -15.21 1.55 4.16
CA ILE A 77 -14.64 2.52 3.21
C ILE A 77 -13.12 2.31 3.08
N LEU A 78 -12.40 2.12 4.18
CA LEU A 78 -10.96 1.83 4.16
C LEU A 78 -10.64 0.53 3.42
N LEU A 79 -11.46 -0.52 3.57
CA LEU A 79 -11.30 -1.77 2.81
C LEU A 79 -11.52 -1.57 1.31
N VAL A 80 -12.54 -0.79 0.94
CA VAL A 80 -12.78 -0.43 -0.47
C VAL A 80 -11.61 0.37 -1.04
N LEU A 81 -11.08 1.34 -0.29
CA LEU A 81 -9.89 2.12 -0.65
C LEU A 81 -8.62 1.26 -0.73
N ALA A 82 -8.54 0.17 0.02
CA ALA A 82 -7.42 -0.78 -0.04
C ALA A 82 -7.50 -1.74 -1.24
N SER A 83 -8.68 -1.92 -1.83
CA SER A 83 -8.88 -2.87 -2.94
C SER A 83 -7.98 -2.61 -4.16
N PRO A 84 -7.73 -1.37 -4.63
CA PRO A 84 -6.86 -1.13 -5.78
C PRO A 84 -5.40 -1.48 -5.47
N SER A 85 -4.94 -1.18 -4.24
CA SER A 85 -3.61 -1.56 -3.77
C SER A 85 -3.45 -3.08 -3.74
N PHE A 86 -4.44 -3.80 -3.22
CA PHE A 86 -4.42 -5.26 -3.16
C PHE A 86 -4.39 -5.88 -4.57
N ILE A 87 -5.27 -5.42 -5.47
CA ILE A 87 -5.30 -5.89 -6.86
C ILE A 87 -3.96 -5.63 -7.55
N TYR A 88 -3.40 -4.44 -7.39
CA TYR A 88 -2.11 -4.07 -7.96
C TYR A 88 -0.98 -4.94 -7.42
N GLY A 89 -0.94 -5.20 -6.11
CA GLY A 89 -0.01 -6.13 -5.48
C GLY A 89 -0.12 -7.56 -6.01
N CYS A 90 -1.35 -8.06 -6.23
CA CYS A 90 -1.57 -9.37 -6.83
C CYS A 90 -1.09 -9.44 -8.29
N VAL A 91 -1.29 -8.39 -9.08
CA VAL A 91 -0.81 -8.31 -10.48
C VAL A 91 0.71 -8.33 -10.52
N ILE A 92 1.37 -7.57 -9.64
CA ILE A 92 2.82 -7.56 -9.46
C ILE A 92 3.32 -8.96 -9.10
N ASP A 93 2.79 -9.58 -8.04
CA ASP A 93 3.28 -10.89 -7.59
C ASP A 93 3.13 -11.95 -8.71
N ARG A 94 2.03 -11.92 -9.46
CA ARG A 94 1.84 -12.80 -10.65
C ARG A 94 2.84 -12.51 -11.77
N LYS A 95 3.15 -11.25 -12.04
CA LYS A 95 4.12 -10.85 -13.08
C LYS A 95 5.51 -11.38 -12.73
N TYR A 96 5.98 -11.12 -11.52
CA TYR A 96 7.34 -11.50 -11.10
C TYR A 96 7.47 -12.98 -10.78
N LYS A 97 6.39 -13.67 -10.37
CA LYS A 97 6.35 -15.13 -10.33
C LYS A 97 6.63 -15.74 -11.71
N ARG A 98 5.98 -15.24 -12.77
CA ARG A 98 6.20 -15.73 -14.14
C ARG A 98 7.60 -15.44 -14.67
N LEU A 99 8.21 -14.32 -14.27
CA LEU A 99 9.60 -14.02 -14.64
C LEU A 99 10.57 -14.99 -13.97
N ARG A 100 10.37 -15.23 -12.67
CA ARG A 100 11.16 -16.20 -11.92
C ARG A 100 11.10 -17.61 -12.49
N ASP A 101 9.93 -18.05 -12.97
CA ASP A 101 9.76 -19.39 -13.53
C ASP A 101 10.40 -19.54 -14.95
N LYS A 102 10.87 -18.43 -15.56
CA LYS A 102 11.54 -18.42 -16.87
C LYS A 102 13.06 -18.27 -16.79
N ASP A 103 13.58 -17.79 -15.66
CA ASP A 103 15.00 -17.62 -15.36
C ASP A 103 15.59 -18.93 -14.78
#